data_AF-A0A429JR13-F1
#
_entry.id   AF-A0A429JR13-F1
#
_cell.length_a   1.000
_cell.length_b   1.000
_cell.length_c   1.000
_cell.angle_alpha   90.00
_cell.angle_beta   90.00
_cell.angle_gamma   90.00
#
_symmetry.space_group_name_H-M   'P 1'
#
loop_
_entity.id
_entity.type
_entity.pdbx_description
1 polymer ?
#
loop_
_entity_poly.entity_id
_entity_poly.type
_entity_poly.pdbx_seq_one_letter_code
_entity_poly.pdbx_strand_id
1 'polypeptide(L)'
;MPEVPSGDIHRASWLNIVKAQTAAGGDGQSGPQFNPNTLREIRRCTADRRQRPKCPVRAPRYRDLDGDGKDELIVGIAEGTDDQVAIWVFTVRDRKVTRIMDATARPLSVEVTGQEVILREPSGSAGYEMRTVYSWDERAQAMELRAMEFDPVRSGRTAPARPKAAR
;
A
#
# COMPACT_ATOMS: atom_id res chain seq x y z
N MET A 1 -0.01 17.85 -2.79
CA MET A 1 0.34 17.14 -1.54
C MET A 1 0.57 18.13 -0.40
N PRO A 2 0.19 17.78 0.85
CA PRO A 2 0.28 18.68 2.00
C PRO A 2 1.74 18.98 2.39
N GLU A 3 1.93 20.16 2.98
CA GLU A 3 3.19 20.54 3.64
C GLU A 3 3.29 19.94 5.04
N VAL A 4 4.53 19.68 5.46
CA VAL A 4 4.91 19.14 6.77
C VAL A 4 6.12 19.94 7.26
N PRO A 5 5.90 21.13 7.86
CA PRO A 5 6.99 22.02 8.25
C PRO A 5 8.04 21.39 9.19
N SER A 6 7.63 20.41 10.01
CA SER A 6 8.51 19.66 10.91
C SER A 6 9.48 18.72 10.21
N GLY A 7 9.23 18.38 8.93
CA GLY A 7 9.98 17.32 8.24
C GLY A 7 9.69 15.90 8.76
N ASP A 8 8.70 15.72 9.63
CA ASP A 8 8.36 14.46 10.29
C ASP A 8 6.96 14.02 9.86
N ILE A 9 6.88 12.88 9.14
CA ILE A 9 5.63 12.37 8.58
C ILE A 9 4.60 12.02 9.66
N HIS A 10 5.01 11.74 10.90
CA HIS A 10 4.10 11.46 12.02
C HIS A 10 3.28 12.68 12.42
N ARG A 11 3.76 13.88 12.09
CA ARG A 11 3.03 15.14 12.30
C ARG A 11 1.99 15.42 11.23
N ALA A 12 2.05 14.72 10.10
CA ALA A 12 1.08 14.85 9.04
C ALA A 12 -0.15 13.97 9.30
N SER A 13 -1.33 14.47 8.97
CA SER A 13 -2.54 13.64 8.97
C SER A 13 -2.49 12.67 7.80
N TRP A 14 -2.20 11.38 8.08
CA TRP A 14 -2.14 10.32 7.08
C TRP A 14 -3.42 10.24 6.23
N LEU A 15 -4.59 10.50 6.83
CA LEU A 15 -5.85 10.47 6.11
C LEU A 15 -6.00 11.67 5.17
N ASN A 16 -5.50 12.84 5.57
CA ASN A 16 -5.49 14.01 4.69
C ASN A 16 -4.51 13.83 3.53
N ILE A 17 -3.38 13.14 3.74
CA ILE A 17 -2.45 12.73 2.68
C ILE A 17 -3.20 11.88 1.64
N VAL A 18 -3.89 10.82 2.07
CA VAL A 18 -4.65 9.93 1.16
C VAL A 18 -5.74 10.68 0.40
N LYS A 19 -6.50 11.54 1.10
CA LYS A 19 -7.54 12.38 0.48
C LYS A 19 -6.96 13.37 -0.52
N ALA A 20 -5.81 13.96 -0.23
CA ALA A 20 -5.12 14.88 -1.13
C ALA A 20 -4.58 14.15 -2.38
N GLN A 21 -3.94 12.98 -2.22
CA GLN A 21 -3.42 12.20 -3.34
C GLN A 21 -4.55 11.74 -4.29
N THR A 22 -5.65 11.24 -3.72
CA THR A 22 -6.81 10.81 -4.51
C THR A 22 -7.52 11.98 -5.18
N ALA A 23 -7.61 13.15 -4.54
CA ALA A 23 -8.18 14.36 -5.13
C ALA A 23 -7.31 14.95 -6.25
N ALA A 24 -5.99 14.81 -6.16
CA ALA A 24 -5.05 15.22 -7.21
C ALA A 24 -5.10 14.29 -8.45
N GLY A 25 -5.96 13.28 -8.47
CA GLY A 25 -6.16 12.40 -9.63
C GLY A 25 -5.11 11.31 -9.78
N GLY A 26 -4.42 10.92 -8.69
CA GLY A 26 -3.31 9.96 -8.79
C GLY A 26 -2.23 10.46 -9.74
N ASP A 27 -1.86 11.74 -9.60
CA ASP A 27 -0.73 12.48 -10.22
C ASP A 27 -0.33 12.24 -11.70
N GLY A 28 -1.10 11.50 -12.49
CA GLY A 28 -0.93 11.35 -13.93
C GLY A 28 0.03 10.24 -14.34
N GLN A 29 -0.48 9.36 -15.21
CA GLN A 29 0.21 8.42 -16.11
C GLN A 29 0.72 7.08 -15.54
N SER A 30 0.91 6.91 -14.24
CA SER A 30 1.13 5.56 -13.65
C SER A 30 0.76 5.52 -12.17
N GLY A 31 -0.12 4.60 -11.78
CA GLY A 31 -0.45 4.35 -10.37
C GLY A 31 -1.81 3.64 -10.20
N PRO A 32 -2.16 3.22 -8.98
CA PRO A 32 -3.42 2.53 -8.71
C PRO A 32 -4.63 3.40 -9.07
N GLN A 33 -5.52 2.87 -9.89
CA GLN A 33 -6.79 3.52 -10.23
C GLN A 33 -7.88 3.08 -9.27
N PHE A 34 -8.69 4.03 -8.79
CA PHE A 34 -9.83 3.76 -7.93
C PHE A 34 -11.12 4.03 -8.67
N ASN A 35 -12.07 3.12 -8.54
CA ASN A 35 -13.41 3.33 -9.07
C ASN A 35 -14.10 4.51 -8.33
N PRO A 36 -15.13 5.12 -8.95
CA PRO A 36 -15.82 6.26 -8.36
C PRO A 36 -16.46 5.99 -6.99
N ASN A 37 -16.82 4.74 -6.67
CA ASN A 37 -17.37 4.40 -5.37
C ASN A 37 -16.30 4.43 -4.28
N THR A 38 -15.16 3.79 -4.49
CA THR A 38 -14.03 3.82 -3.55
C THR A 38 -13.60 5.26 -3.28
N LEU A 39 -13.51 6.11 -4.32
CA LEU A 39 -13.19 7.53 -4.15
C LEU A 39 -14.21 8.27 -3.27
N ARG A 40 -15.51 7.97 -3.39
CA ARG A 40 -16.55 8.54 -2.51
C ARG A 40 -16.39 8.08 -1.07
N GLU A 41 -16.04 6.81 -0.86
CA GLU A 41 -15.84 6.24 0.47
C GLU A 41 -14.60 6.83 1.16
N ILE A 42 -13.48 6.96 0.43
CA ILE A 42 -12.25 7.61 0.92
C ILE A 42 -12.54 9.04 1.41
N ARG A 43 -13.31 9.83 0.65
CA ARG A 43 -13.68 11.20 1.06
C ARG A 43 -14.42 11.25 2.40
N ARG A 44 -15.22 10.21 2.69
CA ARG A 44 -16.04 10.09 3.90
C ARG A 44 -15.32 9.46 5.09
N CYS A 45 -14.12 8.90 4.88
CA CYS A 45 -13.32 8.32 5.95
C CYS A 45 -13.02 9.34 7.06
N THR A 46 -12.92 8.83 8.29
CA THR A 46 -12.52 9.53 9.50
C THR A 46 -11.38 8.77 10.16
N ALA A 47 -10.53 9.47 10.92
CA ALA A 47 -9.44 8.81 11.66
C ALA A 47 -9.98 7.81 12.70
N ASP A 48 -11.15 8.09 13.30
CA ASP A 48 -11.87 7.12 14.09
C ASP A 48 -12.57 6.09 13.18
N ARG A 49 -12.02 4.87 13.15
CA ARG A 49 -12.55 3.77 12.34
C ARG A 49 -13.92 3.28 12.83
N ARG A 50 -14.26 3.46 14.10
CA ARG A 50 -15.56 3.06 14.65
C ARG A 50 -16.70 3.88 14.04
N GLN A 51 -16.40 5.12 13.67
CA GLN A 51 -17.38 6.02 13.06
C GLN A 51 -17.65 5.69 11.58
N ARG A 52 -16.74 4.97 10.91
CA ARG A 52 -16.83 4.67 9.47
C ARG A 52 -16.34 3.25 9.15
N PRO A 53 -17.17 2.21 9.38
CA PRO A 53 -16.80 0.83 9.10
C PRO A 53 -16.54 0.54 7.61
N LYS A 54 -17.06 1.38 6.70
CA LYS A 54 -16.86 1.27 5.25
C LYS A 54 -15.63 2.03 4.72
N CYS A 55 -14.73 2.51 5.57
CA CYS A 55 -13.53 3.18 5.09
C CYS A 55 -12.56 2.17 4.45
N PRO A 56 -12.24 2.27 3.14
CA PRO A 56 -11.36 1.30 2.48
C PRO A 56 -9.88 1.48 2.85
N VAL A 57 -9.53 2.61 3.48
CA VAL A 57 -8.17 2.90 3.92
C VAL A 57 -7.87 2.13 5.21
N ARG A 58 -6.82 1.30 5.18
CA ARG A 58 -6.33 0.54 6.33
C ARG A 58 -5.60 1.47 7.30
N ALA A 59 -5.42 1.02 8.55
CA ALA A 59 -4.58 1.74 9.49
C ALA A 59 -3.16 1.87 8.92
N PRO A 60 -2.52 3.05 9.05
CA PRO A 60 -1.19 3.26 8.49
C PRO A 60 -0.14 2.44 9.25
N ARG A 61 1.00 2.22 8.60
CA ARG A 61 2.22 1.72 9.21
C ARG A 61 3.33 2.74 8.98
N TYR A 62 4.28 2.79 9.89
CA TYR A 62 5.43 3.67 9.84
C TYR A 62 6.70 2.85 10.00
N ARG A 63 7.70 3.13 9.16
CA ARG A 63 9.01 2.47 9.17
C ARG A 63 9.99 3.31 8.37
N ASP A 64 11.20 3.48 8.89
CA ASP A 64 12.36 3.95 8.15
C ASP A 64 12.73 2.96 7.03
N LEU A 65 12.40 3.33 5.79
CA LEU A 65 12.59 2.50 4.59
C LEU A 65 13.77 2.98 3.75
N ASP A 66 14.13 4.26 3.80
CA ASP A 66 15.29 4.80 3.06
C ASP A 66 16.58 4.84 3.88
N GLY A 67 16.50 4.68 5.21
CA GLY A 67 17.64 4.61 6.12
C GLY A 67 18.09 5.97 6.63
N ASP A 68 17.30 7.04 6.46
CA ASP A 68 17.64 8.38 6.92
C ASP A 68 17.38 8.60 8.43
N GLY A 69 16.83 7.60 9.12
CA GLY A 69 16.48 7.65 10.54
C GLY A 69 15.09 8.24 10.83
N LYS A 70 14.31 8.57 9.80
CA LYS A 70 12.90 8.98 9.91
C LYS A 70 12.03 7.91 9.26
N ASP A 71 10.83 7.77 9.78
CA ASP A 71 9.90 6.81 9.20
C ASP A 71 9.24 7.35 7.92
N GLU A 72 9.01 6.45 6.97
CA GLU A 72 8.03 6.60 5.90
C GLU A 72 6.63 6.20 6.36
N LEU A 73 5.61 6.74 5.69
CA LEU A 73 4.21 6.35 5.85
C LEU A 73 3.80 5.31 4.79
N ILE A 74 3.32 4.16 5.24
CA ILE A 74 2.80 3.07 4.40
C ILE A 74 1.29 2.98 4.58
N VAL A 75 0.54 3.02 3.47
CA VAL A 75 -0.93 2.96 3.45
C VAL A 75 -1.40 1.88 2.49
N GLY A 76 -2.32 1.03 2.96
CA GLY A 76 -3.09 0.11 2.12
C GLY A 76 -4.52 0.62 1.92
N ILE A 77 -5.03 0.57 0.69
CA ILE A 77 -6.38 1.01 0.32
C ILE A 77 -7.05 -0.12 -0.44
N ALA A 78 -8.13 -0.68 0.12
CA ALA A 78 -8.93 -1.66 -0.58
C ALA A 78 -9.63 -1.02 -1.79
N GLU A 79 -9.60 -1.71 -2.93
CA GLU A 79 -10.25 -1.26 -4.17
C GLU A 79 -11.25 -2.30 -4.65
N GLY A 80 -12.50 -1.85 -4.82
CA GLY A 80 -13.59 -2.71 -5.27
C GLY A 80 -13.88 -3.89 -4.33
N THR A 81 -14.29 -5.02 -4.91
CA THR A 81 -14.68 -6.25 -4.19
C THR A 81 -13.72 -7.42 -4.40
N ASP A 82 -12.71 -7.26 -5.27
CA ASP A 82 -11.89 -8.36 -5.78
C ASP A 82 -10.58 -8.55 -5.00
N ASP A 83 -10.61 -8.24 -3.70
CA ASP A 83 -9.46 -8.27 -2.77
C ASP A 83 -8.24 -7.45 -3.26
N GLN A 84 -8.43 -6.56 -4.21
CA GLN A 84 -7.39 -5.69 -4.73
C GLN A 84 -7.05 -4.62 -3.70
N VAL A 85 -5.76 -4.36 -3.53
CA VAL A 85 -5.24 -3.35 -2.62
C VAL A 85 -4.24 -2.47 -3.36
N ALA A 86 -4.48 -1.16 -3.33
CA ALA A 86 -3.47 -0.17 -3.64
C ALA A 86 -2.57 0.03 -2.41
N ILE A 87 -1.26 0.01 -2.62
CA ILE A 87 -0.27 0.19 -1.57
C ILE A 87 0.54 1.42 -1.93
N TRP A 88 0.55 2.41 -1.05
CA TRP A 88 1.28 3.65 -1.22
C TRP A 88 2.30 3.82 -0.10
N VAL A 89 3.46 4.33 -0.45
CA VAL A 89 4.49 4.76 0.51
C VAL A 89 4.80 6.23 0.28
N PHE A 90 4.88 6.99 1.37
CA PHE A 90 5.15 8.42 1.35
C PHE A 90 6.30 8.76 2.30
N THR A 91 7.15 9.69 1.87
CA THR A 91 8.14 10.36 2.72
C THR A 91 7.89 11.87 2.73
N VAL A 92 8.71 12.63 3.46
CA VAL A 92 8.72 14.10 3.45
C VAL A 92 10.01 14.60 2.79
N ARG A 93 9.88 15.27 1.63
CA ARG A 93 10.99 15.97 0.94
C ARG A 93 10.73 17.46 0.92
N ASP A 94 11.74 18.26 1.24
CA ASP A 94 11.62 19.73 1.26
C ASP A 94 10.38 20.22 2.00
N ARG A 95 10.08 19.59 3.15
CA ARG A 95 8.89 19.85 3.99
C ARG A 95 7.55 19.60 3.26
N LYS A 96 7.52 18.72 2.26
CA LYS A 96 6.32 18.35 1.52
C LYS A 96 6.19 16.83 1.42
N VAL A 97 4.96 16.34 1.54
CA VAL A 97 4.69 14.90 1.36
C VAL A 97 4.91 14.50 -0.10
N THR A 98 5.70 13.46 -0.30
CA THR A 98 6.05 12.91 -1.61
C THR A 98 5.77 11.42 -1.61
N ARG A 99 5.07 10.93 -2.63
CA ARG A 99 4.85 9.50 -2.84
C ARG A 99 6.11 8.89 -3.45
N ILE A 100 6.62 7.84 -2.82
CA ILE A 100 7.88 7.17 -3.23
C ILE A 100 7.66 5.72 -3.65
N MET A 101 6.46 5.19 -3.44
CA MET A 101 6.06 3.88 -3.95
C MET A 101 4.59 3.92 -4.30
N ASP A 102 4.25 3.23 -5.38
CA ASP A 102 2.92 2.68 -5.52
C ASP A 102 2.94 1.27 -6.09
N ALA A 103 1.98 0.48 -5.66
CA ALA A 103 1.74 -0.85 -6.16
C ALA A 103 0.25 -1.17 -6.12
N THR A 104 -0.19 -2.04 -7.01
CA THR A 104 -1.51 -2.65 -6.96
C THR A 104 -1.33 -4.16 -6.92
N ALA A 105 -1.93 -4.81 -5.92
CA ALA A 105 -1.75 -6.24 -5.69
C ALA A 105 -3.06 -6.88 -5.19
N ARG A 106 -3.11 -8.22 -5.17
CA ARG A 106 -4.10 -9.01 -4.42
C ARG A 106 -3.39 -9.79 -3.31
N PRO A 107 -2.88 -9.10 -2.28
CA PRO A 107 -1.95 -9.71 -1.35
C PRO A 107 -2.65 -10.67 -0.36
N LEU A 108 -2.08 -11.87 -0.20
CA LEU A 108 -2.26 -12.75 0.95
C LEU A 108 -1.70 -12.10 2.22
N SER A 109 -0.53 -11.46 2.10
CA SER A 109 0.07 -10.64 3.15
C SER A 109 0.86 -9.47 2.56
N VAL A 110 0.97 -8.40 3.37
CA VAL A 110 1.90 -7.30 3.17
C VAL A 110 2.80 -7.26 4.39
N GLU A 111 4.10 -7.42 4.16
CA GLU A 111 5.13 -7.46 5.20
C GLU A 111 6.05 -6.26 5.05
N VAL A 112 6.45 -5.69 6.18
CA VAL A 112 7.39 -4.57 6.25
C VAL A 112 8.53 -5.00 7.16
N THR A 113 9.66 -5.35 6.56
CA THR A 113 10.80 -5.98 7.26
C THR A 113 12.09 -5.29 6.86
N GLY A 114 12.86 -4.83 7.85
CA GLY A 114 13.99 -3.95 7.57
C GLY A 114 13.51 -2.72 6.79
N GLN A 115 14.14 -2.49 5.64
CA GLN A 115 13.87 -1.42 4.68
C GLN A 115 13.07 -1.91 3.46
N GLU A 116 12.40 -3.06 3.55
CA GLU A 116 11.67 -3.66 2.44
C GLU A 116 10.15 -3.68 2.66
N VAL A 117 9.41 -3.47 1.58
CA VAL A 117 7.98 -3.77 1.49
C VAL A 117 7.80 -5.02 0.65
N ILE A 118 7.27 -6.08 1.25
CA ILE A 118 7.13 -7.39 0.62
C ILE A 118 5.64 -7.71 0.46
N LEU A 119 5.23 -8.01 -0.77
CA LEU A 119 3.88 -8.45 -1.11
C LEU A 119 3.92 -9.94 -1.37
N ARG A 120 3.06 -10.70 -0.69
CA ARG A 120 2.81 -12.11 -1.01
C ARG A 120 1.47 -12.24 -1.68
N GLU A 121 1.43 -12.82 -2.86
CA GLU A 121 0.23 -12.95 -3.70
C GLU A 121 0.01 -14.41 -4.11
N PRO A 122 -1.25 -14.81 -4.39
CA PRO A 122 -1.49 -16.11 -5.01
C PRO A 122 -0.72 -16.23 -6.33
N SER A 123 -0.07 -17.36 -6.57
CA SER A 123 0.53 -17.63 -7.88
C SER A 123 -0.41 -18.46 -8.76
N GLY A 124 -0.21 -18.43 -10.08
CA GLY A 124 -0.87 -19.35 -11.02
C GLY A 124 -0.35 -20.79 -10.93
N SER A 125 0.76 -21.01 -10.22
CA SER A 125 1.42 -22.31 -10.07
C SER A 125 0.99 -22.98 -8.77
N ALA A 126 0.42 -24.18 -8.88
CA ALA A 126 -0.03 -24.92 -7.70
C ALA A 126 1.12 -25.16 -6.71
N GLY A 127 0.90 -24.85 -5.44
CA GLY A 127 1.90 -25.01 -4.38
C GLY A 127 2.89 -23.86 -4.24
N TYR A 128 2.73 -22.77 -4.99
CA TYR A 128 3.60 -21.58 -4.90
C TYR A 128 2.80 -20.29 -4.65
N GLU A 129 3.44 -19.33 -3.99
CA GLU A 129 3.01 -17.94 -3.85
C GLU A 129 4.02 -17.04 -4.56
N MET A 130 3.56 -15.92 -5.12
CA MET A 130 4.45 -14.90 -5.66
C MET A 130 4.89 -13.97 -4.53
N ARG A 131 6.19 -13.72 -4.43
CA ARG A 131 6.80 -12.76 -3.51
C ARG A 131 7.39 -11.61 -4.32
N THR A 132 6.83 -10.42 -4.13
CA THR A 132 7.29 -9.17 -4.76
C THR A 132 7.96 -8.31 -3.70
N VAL A 133 9.21 -7.90 -3.93
CA VAL A 133 10.01 -7.13 -2.97
C VAL A 133 10.29 -5.75 -3.53
N TYR A 134 9.93 -4.72 -2.77
CA TYR A 134 10.30 -3.34 -3.03
C TYR A 134 11.34 -2.88 -2.01
N SER A 135 12.40 -2.26 -2.49
CA SER A 135 13.46 -1.68 -1.66
C SER A 135 13.79 -0.27 -2.12
N TRP A 136 14.33 0.54 -1.23
CA TRP A 136 14.80 1.87 -1.57
C TRP A 136 15.90 1.84 -2.64
N ASP A 137 15.77 2.69 -3.66
CA ASP A 137 16.80 2.97 -4.66
C ASP A 137 17.23 4.44 -4.53
N GLU A 138 18.49 4.65 -4.14
CA GLU A 138 19.08 5.98 -3.93
C GLU A 138 19.09 6.84 -5.20
N ARG A 139 19.17 6.23 -6.38
CA ARG A 139 19.25 6.98 -7.63
C ARG A 139 17.88 7.44 -8.09
N ALA A 140 16.88 6.56 -8.01
CA ALA A 140 15.49 6.86 -8.32
C ALA A 140 14.84 7.73 -7.24
N GLN A 141 15.41 7.72 -6.02
CA GLN A 141 14.80 8.31 -4.84
C GLN A 141 13.37 7.77 -4.69
N ALA A 142 13.22 6.45 -4.77
CA ALA A 142 11.94 5.75 -4.74
C ALA A 142 12.12 4.32 -4.21
N MET A 143 11.03 3.72 -3.72
CA MET A 143 10.97 2.28 -3.48
C MET A 143 10.72 1.59 -4.81
N GLU A 144 11.75 0.92 -5.33
CA GLU A 144 11.71 0.27 -6.63
C GLU A 144 11.54 -1.24 -6.50
N LEU A 145 10.98 -1.86 -7.55
CA LEU A 145 10.87 -3.31 -7.62
C LEU A 145 12.27 -3.94 -7.65
N ARG A 146 12.62 -4.67 -6.59
CA ARG A 146 13.92 -5.31 -6.44
C ARG A 146 13.93 -6.77 -6.90
N ALA A 147 12.86 -7.50 -6.60
CA ALA A 147 12.74 -8.92 -6.92
C ALA A 147 11.28 -9.34 -7.08
N MET A 148 11.06 -10.31 -7.97
CA MET A 148 9.83 -11.10 -8.04
C MET A 148 10.21 -12.57 -8.04
N GLU A 149 9.72 -13.31 -7.05
CA GLU A 149 10.10 -14.69 -6.77
C GLU A 149 8.85 -15.56 -6.62
N PHE A 150 9.01 -16.87 -6.81
CA PHE A 150 7.96 -17.86 -6.53
C PHE A 150 8.40 -18.73 -5.36
N ASP A 151 7.81 -18.49 -4.20
CA ASP A 151 8.08 -19.25 -2.97
C ASP A 151 7.13 -20.44 -2.87
N PRO A 152 7.58 -21.63 -2.43
CA PRO A 152 6.66 -22.69 -2.04
C PRO A 152 5.71 -22.21 -0.93
N VAL A 153 4.43 -22.53 -1.04
CA VAL A 153 3.44 -22.28 0.01
C VAL A 153 3.90 -23.02 1.26
N ARG A 154 4.14 -22.30 2.36
CA ARG A 154 4.46 -22.94 3.65
C ARG A 154 3.25 -23.76 4.12
N SER A 155 3.43 -25.07 4.28
CA SER A 155 2.42 -25.98 4.82
C SER A 155 2.02 -25.55 6.24
N GLY A 156 0.88 -24.85 6.34
CA GLY A 156 0.38 -24.31 7.62
C GLY A 156 -0.65 -23.19 7.48
N ARG A 157 -0.73 -22.52 6.32
CA ARG A 157 -1.90 -21.68 5.96
C ARG A 157 -2.75 -22.44 4.95
N THR A 158 -3.83 -23.05 5.43
CA THR A 158 -4.83 -23.69 4.58
C THR A 158 -5.40 -22.64 3.63
N ALA A 159 -5.13 -22.76 2.33
CA ALA A 159 -5.82 -21.97 1.32
C ALA A 159 -7.33 -22.22 1.45
N PRO A 160 -8.19 -21.18 1.40
CA PRO A 160 -9.63 -21.42 1.35
C PRO A 160 -9.94 -22.21 0.08
N ALA A 161 -10.69 -23.31 0.24
CA ALA A 161 -11.07 -24.18 -0.86
C ALA A 161 -11.85 -23.38 -1.92
N ARG A 162 -11.42 -23.47 -3.18
CA ARG A 162 -12.17 -22.95 -4.33
C ARG A 162 -13.57 -23.60 -4.33
N PRO A 163 -14.67 -22.83 -4.45
CA PRO A 163 -15.99 -23.43 -4.58
C PRO A 163 -16.05 -24.23 -5.89
N LYS A 164 -16.54 -25.47 -5.80
CA LYS A 164 -16.84 -26.28 -6.98
C LYS A 164 -17.93 -25.59 -7.77
N ALA A 165 -17.71 -25.38 -9.07
CA ALA A 165 -18.76 -24.98 -9.99
C ALA A 165 -19.86 -26.06 -9.98
N ALA A 166 -21.08 -25.66 -9.65
CA ALA A 166 -22.26 -26.51 -9.74
C ALA A 166 -22.54 -26.81 -11.22
N ARG A 167 -22.82 -28.07 -11.51
CA ARG A 167 -23.23 -28.58 -12.83
C ARG A 167 -24.73 -28.46 -12.98
#